data_AF-A0A964E7W9-F1
#
_entry.id   AF-A0A964E7W9-F1
#
_cell.length_a   1.000
_cell.length_b   1.000
_cell.length_c   1.000
_cell.angle_alpha   90.00
_cell.angle_beta   90.00
_cell.angle_gamma   90.00
#
_symmetry.space_group_name_H-M   'P 1'
#
loop_
_entity.id
_entity.type
_entity.pdbx_description
1 polymer ?
#
loop_
_entity_poly.entity_id
_entity_poly.type
_entity_poly.pdbx_seq_one_letter_code
_entity_poly.pdbx_strand_id
1 'polypeptide(L)'
;MNTSNISKSYSLNTPQPQISEPELKDSIAFVLGAERKKEISSADLTPLSRVNEEEMFAAIIHRRLKKDHPELAQKYEERLTKLIGRTKRNLGEASVLKASNKLLRGFYRRNKISEESYNEIKAYAFGKAQLDQDPTLLSKERVESSGDTSALRSLSNAINSFEVNQAATPEVMQDFDLKHLAPLKEIAQQKNIADPSPSAEVNASEEAISVDKSVLNGFVWKPVSEKDGKLVVLLPSSFIGKVAEVNIINPQGKEIAEGKYDGINNGFRPHFRFGNAGGSYPDGSILEIKMLEGGSFHYTVAETSNRID
;
A
#
# COMPACT_ATOMS: atom_id res chain seq x y z
N MET A 1 -17.17 28.17 13.44
CA MET A 1 -17.02 28.13 11.97
C MET A 1 -17.58 26.80 11.49
N ASN A 2 -18.63 26.83 10.67
CA ASN A 2 -19.31 25.64 10.15
C ASN A 2 -18.46 25.05 9.02
N THR A 3 -17.81 23.91 9.24
CA THR A 3 -17.20 23.13 8.16
C THR A 3 -18.30 22.37 7.45
N SER A 4 -18.94 23.03 6.48
CA SER A 4 -19.82 22.36 5.53
C SER A 4 -18.99 21.31 4.79
N ASN A 5 -19.12 20.04 5.21
CA ASN A 5 -18.67 18.88 4.45
C ASN A 5 -19.46 18.86 3.14
N ILE A 6 -18.94 19.53 2.11
CA ILE A 6 -19.44 19.41 0.76
C ILE A 6 -19.04 18.01 0.30
N SER A 7 -19.93 17.04 0.51
CA SER A 7 -19.88 15.78 -0.20
C SER A 7 -20.05 16.12 -1.68
N LYS A 8 -18.94 16.23 -2.40
CA LYS A 8 -18.98 16.24 -3.87
C LYS A 8 -19.49 14.86 -4.27
N SER A 9 -20.80 14.76 -4.50
CA SER A 9 -21.39 13.62 -5.18
C SER A 9 -20.75 13.56 -6.55
N TYR A 10 -19.93 12.54 -6.78
CA TYR A 10 -19.43 12.24 -8.11
C TYR A 10 -20.66 12.04 -9.00
N SER A 11 -20.79 12.87 -10.04
CA SER A 11 -21.90 12.75 -10.98
C SER A 11 -21.70 11.48 -11.82
N LEU A 12 -22.14 10.35 -11.26
CA LEU A 12 -22.10 9.03 -11.90
C LEU A 12 -23.00 8.95 -13.15
N ASN A 13 -23.68 10.03 -13.52
CA ASN A 13 -24.62 10.09 -14.64
C ASN A 13 -23.98 10.38 -16.00
N THR A 14 -22.66 10.55 -16.09
CA THR A 14 -22.01 10.60 -17.41
C THR A 14 -22.06 9.18 -18.00
N PRO A 15 -22.69 8.97 -19.17
CA PRO A 15 -22.76 7.64 -19.79
C PRO A 15 -21.35 7.10 -19.92
N GLN A 16 -21.05 6.05 -19.16
CA GLN A 16 -19.72 5.44 -19.19
C GLN A 16 -19.56 4.84 -20.59
N PRO A 17 -18.51 5.24 -21.33
CA PRO A 17 -18.38 4.85 -22.71
C PRO A 17 -18.25 3.33 -22.78
N GLN A 18 -19.03 2.71 -23.67
CA GLN A 18 -19.05 1.26 -23.84
C GLN A 18 -17.64 0.76 -24.14
N ILE A 19 -17.25 -0.26 -23.39
CA ILE A 19 -15.97 -0.92 -23.53
C ILE A 19 -16.17 -2.06 -24.52
N SER A 20 -15.54 -1.97 -25.69
CA SER A 20 -15.49 -3.07 -26.65
C SER A 20 -14.79 -4.31 -26.07
N GLU A 21 -15.33 -5.50 -26.31
CA GLU A 21 -14.72 -6.77 -25.90
C GLU A 21 -13.24 -6.92 -26.34
N PRO A 22 -12.85 -6.60 -27.60
CA PRO A 22 -11.47 -6.80 -28.06
C PRO A 22 -10.43 -6.03 -27.24
N GLU A 23 -10.70 -4.76 -26.94
CA GLU A 23 -9.80 -3.93 -26.13
C GLU A 23 -9.65 -4.45 -24.68
N LEU A 24 -10.67 -5.16 -24.17
CA LEU A 24 -10.65 -5.72 -22.82
C LEU A 24 -9.80 -6.98 -22.82
N LYS A 25 -9.97 -7.83 -23.85
CA LYS A 25 -9.13 -9.00 -24.06
C LYS A 25 -7.66 -8.63 -24.24
N ASP A 26 -7.35 -7.56 -24.96
CA ASP A 26 -5.98 -7.04 -25.08
C ASP A 26 -5.37 -6.70 -23.71
N SER A 27 -6.15 -6.01 -22.87
CA SER A 27 -5.69 -5.62 -21.54
C SER A 27 -5.55 -6.82 -20.59
N ILE A 28 -6.45 -7.80 -20.69
CA ILE A 28 -6.35 -9.06 -19.94
C ILE A 28 -5.11 -9.84 -20.40
N ALA A 29 -4.89 -9.97 -21.70
CA ALA A 29 -3.72 -10.67 -22.25
C ALA A 29 -2.40 -10.07 -21.75
N PHE A 30 -2.30 -8.73 -21.75
CA PHE A 30 -1.18 -8.02 -21.17
C PHE A 30 -0.96 -8.37 -19.68
N VAL A 31 -2.00 -8.28 -18.84
CA VAL A 31 -1.89 -8.55 -17.40
C VAL A 31 -1.51 -10.01 -17.13
N LEU A 32 -2.16 -10.95 -17.81
CA LEU A 32 -1.82 -12.37 -17.71
C LEU A 32 -0.38 -12.63 -18.12
N GLY A 33 0.10 -11.94 -19.16
CA GLY A 33 1.48 -12.05 -19.60
C GLY A 33 2.48 -11.49 -18.59
N ALA A 34 2.16 -10.35 -17.98
CA ALA A 34 2.94 -9.72 -16.92
C ALA A 34 3.07 -10.61 -15.68
N GLU A 35 1.98 -11.26 -15.27
CA GLU A 35 1.98 -12.17 -14.12
C GLU A 35 2.70 -13.49 -14.41
N ARG A 36 2.41 -14.10 -15.56
CA ARG A 36 2.95 -15.41 -15.96
C ARG A 36 4.35 -15.32 -16.55
N LYS A 37 4.88 -14.10 -16.73
CA LYS A 37 6.18 -13.81 -17.36
C LYS A 37 6.30 -14.44 -18.75
N LYS A 38 5.23 -14.38 -19.53
CA LYS A 38 5.14 -14.90 -20.88
C LYS A 38 4.41 -13.89 -21.75
N GLU A 39 4.82 -13.72 -23.00
CA GLU A 39 4.02 -12.95 -23.95
C GLU A 39 2.72 -13.72 -24.26
N ILE A 40 1.59 -13.05 -24.11
CA ILE A 40 0.26 -13.60 -24.38
C ILE A 40 -0.44 -12.57 -25.27
N SER A 41 -0.82 -12.99 -26.48
CA SER A 41 -1.65 -12.18 -27.37
C SER A 41 -3.13 -12.34 -27.00
N SER A 42 -3.97 -11.35 -27.29
CA SER A 42 -5.42 -11.50 -27.15
C SER A 42 -6.00 -12.59 -28.05
N ALA A 43 -5.32 -12.92 -29.16
CA ALA A 43 -5.65 -14.05 -30.01
C ALA A 43 -5.41 -15.42 -29.34
N ASP A 44 -4.51 -15.48 -28.35
CA ASP A 44 -4.25 -16.70 -27.56
C ASP A 44 -5.32 -16.94 -26.49
N LEU A 45 -6.17 -15.95 -26.23
CA LEU A 45 -7.23 -16.02 -25.23
C LEU A 45 -8.49 -16.69 -25.79
N THR A 46 -8.78 -17.88 -25.28
CA THR A 46 -10.01 -18.60 -25.61
C THR A 46 -11.12 -18.26 -24.60
N PRO A 47 -12.40 -18.53 -24.92
CA PRO A 47 -13.49 -18.39 -23.95
C PRO A 47 -13.28 -19.15 -22.63
N LEU A 48 -12.45 -20.21 -22.66
CA LEU A 48 -12.11 -21.06 -21.51
C LEU A 48 -10.85 -20.61 -20.76
N SER A 49 -10.11 -19.63 -21.27
CA SER A 49 -8.98 -19.04 -20.55
C SER A 49 -9.44 -18.58 -19.17
N ARG A 50 -8.65 -18.86 -18.13
CA ARG A 50 -9.01 -18.51 -16.76
C ARG A 50 -8.46 -17.14 -16.38
N VAL A 51 -9.32 -16.35 -15.74
CA VAL A 51 -9.01 -15.04 -15.18
C VAL A 51 -9.62 -14.92 -13.77
N ASN A 52 -8.91 -14.29 -12.85
CA ASN A 52 -9.38 -13.96 -11.52
C ASN A 52 -9.70 -12.45 -11.38
N GLU A 53 -10.25 -12.05 -10.24
CA GLU A 53 -10.67 -10.68 -9.96
C GLU A 53 -9.50 -9.68 -9.91
N GLU A 54 -8.33 -10.07 -9.39
CA GLU A 54 -7.14 -9.20 -9.36
C GLU A 54 -6.62 -8.90 -10.78
N GLU A 55 -6.54 -9.93 -11.61
CA GLU A 55 -6.14 -9.84 -13.02
C GLU A 55 -7.14 -8.96 -13.78
N MET A 56 -8.43 -9.15 -13.53
CA MET A 56 -9.51 -8.35 -14.13
C MET A 56 -9.43 -6.87 -13.70
N PHE A 57 -9.23 -6.61 -12.42
CA PHE A 57 -9.05 -5.27 -11.87
C PHE A 57 -7.87 -4.53 -12.54
N ALA A 58 -6.73 -5.20 -12.64
CA ALA A 58 -5.55 -4.64 -13.28
C ALA A 58 -5.75 -4.39 -14.78
N ALA A 59 -6.48 -5.28 -15.47
CA ALA A 59 -6.80 -5.12 -16.89
C ALA A 59 -7.72 -3.93 -17.14
N ILE A 60 -8.71 -3.70 -16.28
CA ILE A 60 -9.62 -2.57 -16.38
C ILE A 60 -8.88 -1.24 -16.11
N ILE A 61 -7.99 -1.19 -15.11
CA ILE A 61 -7.10 -0.03 -14.90
C ILE A 61 -6.27 0.24 -16.15
N HIS A 62 -5.59 -0.79 -16.67
CA HIS A 62 -4.74 -0.67 -17.84
C HIS A 62 -5.51 -0.09 -19.02
N ARG A 63 -6.69 -0.65 -19.31
CA ARG A 63 -7.55 -0.18 -20.39
C ARG A 63 -7.96 1.27 -20.20
N ARG A 64 -8.40 1.63 -19.00
CA ARG A 64 -8.88 3.00 -18.74
C ARG A 64 -7.75 4.01 -18.87
N LEU A 65 -6.55 3.68 -18.40
CA LEU A 65 -5.35 4.45 -18.71
C LEU A 65 -5.07 4.50 -20.21
N LYS A 66 -5.17 3.40 -20.95
CA LYS A 66 -4.90 3.38 -22.40
C LYS A 66 -5.82 4.33 -23.17
N LYS A 67 -7.08 4.43 -22.74
CA LYS A 67 -8.08 5.31 -23.32
C LYS A 67 -7.87 6.77 -22.94
N ASP A 68 -7.72 7.06 -21.66
CA ASP A 68 -7.78 8.43 -21.14
C ASP A 68 -6.39 9.07 -21.01
N HIS A 69 -5.34 8.24 -20.84
CA HIS A 69 -3.95 8.62 -20.50
C HIS A 69 -2.93 7.66 -21.14
N PRO A 70 -2.85 7.55 -22.47
CA PRO A 70 -2.10 6.50 -23.18
C PRO A 70 -0.61 6.42 -22.78
N GLU A 71 0.01 7.56 -22.46
CA GLU A 71 1.40 7.61 -22.00
C GLU A 71 1.60 7.02 -20.58
N LEU A 72 0.55 7.02 -19.76
CA LEU A 72 0.56 6.37 -18.45
C LEU A 72 0.28 4.88 -18.57
N ALA A 73 -0.50 4.45 -19.56
CA ALA A 73 -0.71 3.04 -19.87
C ALA A 73 0.61 2.36 -20.23
N GLN A 74 1.41 2.95 -21.11
CA GLN A 74 2.75 2.42 -21.43
C GLN A 74 3.64 2.30 -20.19
N LYS A 75 3.66 3.33 -19.32
CA LYS A 75 4.43 3.29 -18.06
C LYS A 75 3.87 2.27 -17.08
N TYR A 76 2.57 2.02 -17.11
CA TYR A 76 1.93 0.99 -16.33
C TYR A 76 2.40 -0.38 -16.79
N GLU A 77 2.40 -0.62 -18.11
CA GLU A 77 2.87 -1.86 -18.73
C GLU A 77 4.32 -2.19 -18.33
N GLU A 78 5.23 -1.24 -18.52
CA GLU A 78 6.66 -1.38 -18.22
C GLU A 78 6.95 -1.72 -16.74
N ARG A 79 6.09 -1.27 -15.83
CA ARG A 79 6.33 -1.33 -14.38
C ARG A 79 5.55 -2.44 -13.69
N LEU A 80 4.40 -2.85 -14.23
CA LEU A 80 3.54 -3.85 -13.59
C LEU A 80 4.28 -5.18 -13.44
N THR A 81 4.86 -5.71 -14.51
CA THR A 81 5.66 -6.96 -14.50
C THR A 81 6.78 -6.94 -13.45
N LYS A 82 7.49 -5.81 -13.35
CA LYS A 82 8.59 -5.61 -12.38
C LYS A 82 8.07 -5.59 -10.95
N LEU A 83 6.90 -4.99 -10.70
CA LEU A 83 6.30 -4.92 -9.37
C LEU A 83 5.69 -6.24 -8.93
N ILE A 84 5.01 -6.98 -9.82
CA ILE A 84 4.52 -8.33 -9.54
C ILE A 84 5.68 -9.25 -9.11
N GLY A 85 6.81 -9.21 -9.82
CA GLY A 85 8.01 -9.95 -9.45
C GLY A 85 8.64 -9.53 -8.11
N ARG A 86 8.39 -8.29 -7.65
CA ARG A 86 8.84 -7.81 -6.33
C ARG A 86 7.88 -8.21 -5.22
N THR A 87 6.57 -8.14 -5.44
CA THR A 87 5.57 -8.55 -4.44
C THR A 87 5.71 -10.03 -4.11
N LYS A 88 5.90 -10.89 -5.12
CA LYS A 88 6.15 -12.32 -4.93
C LYS A 88 7.34 -12.63 -4.02
N ARG A 89 8.44 -11.88 -4.17
CA ARG A 89 9.65 -12.09 -3.36
C ARG A 89 9.47 -11.68 -1.90
N ASN A 90 8.66 -10.65 -1.65
CA ASN A 90 8.50 -10.08 -0.31
C ASN A 90 7.39 -10.77 0.49
N LEU A 91 6.34 -11.25 -0.18
CA LEU A 91 5.11 -11.75 0.46
C LEU A 91 4.92 -13.26 0.28
N GLY A 92 5.84 -13.96 -0.40
CA GLY A 92 5.67 -15.36 -0.80
C GLY A 92 4.73 -15.53 -2.01
N GLU A 93 3.80 -14.60 -2.22
CA GLU A 93 2.83 -14.64 -3.32
C GLU A 93 2.82 -13.35 -4.16
N ALA A 94 2.65 -13.53 -5.46
CA ALA A 94 2.45 -12.43 -6.40
C ALA A 94 1.03 -11.89 -6.20
N SER A 95 0.89 -10.61 -5.86
CA SER A 95 -0.41 -9.93 -5.91
C SER A 95 -0.38 -8.87 -7.00
N VAL A 96 -1.18 -9.13 -8.03
CA VAL A 96 -1.42 -8.23 -9.16
C VAL A 96 -2.20 -7.01 -8.66
N LEU A 97 -3.13 -7.21 -7.72
CA LEU A 97 -3.90 -6.15 -7.08
C LEU A 97 -3.00 -5.12 -6.39
N LYS A 98 -2.08 -5.57 -5.53
CA LYS A 98 -1.15 -4.68 -4.81
C LYS A 98 -0.24 -3.92 -5.77
N ALA A 99 0.27 -4.58 -6.81
CA ALA A 99 1.12 -3.95 -7.82
C ALA A 99 0.37 -2.86 -8.59
N SER A 100 -0.85 -3.17 -9.04
CA SER A 100 -1.72 -2.28 -9.82
C SER A 100 -2.14 -1.05 -9.03
N ASN A 101 -2.63 -1.25 -7.79
CA ASN A 101 -2.97 -0.14 -6.89
C ASN A 101 -1.77 0.76 -6.58
N LYS A 102 -0.59 0.17 -6.37
CA LYS A 102 0.64 0.94 -6.13
C LYS A 102 1.01 1.81 -7.32
N LEU A 103 0.84 1.31 -8.55
CA LEU A 103 1.11 2.09 -9.76
C LEU A 103 0.10 3.23 -9.94
N LEU A 104 -1.19 2.93 -9.87
CA LEU A 104 -2.25 3.92 -10.05
C LEU A 104 -2.13 5.04 -9.01
N ARG A 105 -1.92 4.69 -7.73
CA ARG A 105 -1.65 5.67 -6.66
C ARG A 105 -0.36 6.46 -6.91
N GLY A 106 0.65 5.83 -7.49
CA GLY A 106 1.89 6.48 -7.88
C GLY A 106 1.73 7.49 -9.02
N PHE A 107 0.75 7.32 -9.92
CA PHE A 107 0.42 8.32 -10.93
C PHE A 107 -0.30 9.52 -10.32
N TYR A 108 -1.29 9.25 -9.46
CA TYR A 108 -1.97 10.29 -8.68
C TYR A 108 -0.99 11.14 -7.86
N ARG A 109 -0.14 10.52 -7.02
CA ARG A 109 0.85 11.22 -6.18
C ARG A 109 1.86 12.07 -6.93
N ARG A 110 2.06 11.82 -8.22
CA ARG A 110 2.98 12.57 -9.10
C ARG A 110 2.24 13.56 -10.01
N ASN A 111 0.98 13.86 -9.67
CA ASN A 111 0.09 14.76 -10.41
C ASN A 111 -0.01 14.40 -11.90
N LYS A 112 0.01 13.09 -12.21
CA LYS A 112 -0.15 12.61 -13.60
C LYS A 112 -1.61 12.35 -13.97
N ILE A 113 -2.46 12.12 -12.98
CA ILE A 113 -3.91 12.09 -13.09
C ILE A 113 -4.50 12.88 -11.92
N SER A 114 -5.68 13.47 -12.11
CA SER A 114 -6.40 14.17 -11.02
C SER A 114 -6.85 13.18 -9.95
N GLU A 115 -7.16 13.68 -8.75
CA GLU A 115 -7.78 12.87 -7.69
C GLU A 115 -9.12 12.26 -8.14
N GLU A 116 -9.93 13.05 -8.86
CA GLU A 116 -11.18 12.60 -9.44
C GLU A 116 -10.97 11.43 -10.41
N SER A 117 -10.01 11.57 -11.35
CA SER A 117 -9.68 10.49 -12.29
C SER A 117 -9.11 9.26 -11.58
N TYR A 118 -8.27 9.45 -10.55
CA TYR A 118 -7.78 8.35 -9.71
C TYR A 118 -8.92 7.57 -9.04
N ASN A 119 -9.85 8.28 -8.40
CA ASN A 119 -10.98 7.68 -7.70
C ASN A 119 -11.96 7.03 -8.69
N GLU A 120 -12.26 7.67 -9.83
CA GLU A 120 -13.13 7.13 -10.88
C GLU A 120 -12.55 5.84 -11.46
N ILE A 121 -11.29 5.85 -11.92
CA ILE A 121 -10.63 4.68 -12.52
C ILE A 121 -10.67 3.51 -11.53
N LYS A 122 -10.35 3.79 -10.27
CA LYS A 122 -10.26 2.76 -9.23
C LYS A 122 -11.62 2.19 -8.85
N ALA A 123 -12.63 3.05 -8.65
CA ALA A 123 -14.00 2.62 -8.36
C ALA A 123 -14.62 1.84 -9.51
N TYR A 124 -14.40 2.31 -10.74
CA TYR A 124 -14.83 1.62 -11.94
C TYR A 124 -14.18 0.24 -12.05
N ALA A 125 -12.86 0.16 -11.91
CA ALA A 125 -12.14 -1.11 -11.97
C ALA A 125 -12.57 -2.07 -10.85
N PHE A 126 -12.72 -1.58 -9.61
CA PHE A 126 -13.08 -2.41 -8.47
C PHE A 126 -14.47 -3.04 -8.62
N GLY A 127 -15.48 -2.24 -8.99
CA GLY A 127 -16.85 -2.75 -9.17
C GLY A 127 -16.99 -3.64 -10.40
N LYS A 128 -16.37 -3.27 -11.52
CA LYS A 128 -16.42 -4.04 -12.76
C LYS A 128 -15.66 -5.37 -12.68
N ALA A 129 -14.63 -5.47 -11.85
CA ALA A 129 -13.80 -6.67 -11.69
C ALA A 129 -14.42 -7.76 -10.81
N GLN A 130 -15.56 -7.51 -10.15
CA GLN A 130 -16.21 -8.49 -9.27
C GLN A 130 -16.67 -9.72 -10.07
N LEU A 131 -16.06 -10.86 -9.80
CA LEU A 131 -16.43 -12.13 -10.42
C LEU A 131 -17.23 -12.99 -9.46
N ASP A 132 -17.18 -12.75 -8.15
CA ASP A 132 -17.96 -13.49 -7.17
C ASP A 132 -19.03 -12.62 -6.47
N GLN A 133 -19.58 -13.14 -5.37
CA GLN A 133 -20.70 -12.52 -4.64
C GLN A 133 -20.24 -11.63 -3.48
N ASP A 134 -18.95 -11.57 -3.18
CA ASP A 134 -18.39 -10.70 -2.15
C ASP A 134 -17.90 -9.39 -2.78
N PRO A 135 -18.72 -8.32 -2.75
CA PRO A 135 -18.37 -7.07 -3.41
C PRO A 135 -17.24 -6.31 -2.70
N THR A 136 -16.70 -6.81 -1.59
CA THR A 136 -15.76 -6.06 -0.74
C THR A 136 -14.31 -6.49 -0.90
N LEU A 137 -14.05 -7.62 -1.58
CA LEU A 137 -12.71 -8.19 -1.74
C LEU A 137 -12.51 -8.61 -3.20
N LEU A 138 -11.31 -8.35 -3.75
CA LEU A 138 -10.87 -8.90 -5.05
C LEU A 138 -9.97 -10.14 -4.89
N SER A 139 -9.66 -10.50 -3.65
CA SER A 139 -8.75 -11.59 -3.33
C SER A 139 -9.26 -12.28 -2.08
N LYS A 140 -9.84 -13.47 -2.24
CA LYS A 140 -10.04 -14.37 -1.10
C LYS A 140 -8.72 -15.07 -0.83
N GLU A 141 -8.26 -15.02 0.41
CA GLU A 141 -7.10 -15.79 0.87
C GLU A 141 -7.25 -17.22 0.34
N ARG A 142 -6.18 -17.71 -0.29
CA ARG A 142 -6.17 -19.01 -0.93
C ARG A 142 -6.35 -20.06 0.16
N VAL A 143 -7.57 -20.52 0.37
CA VAL A 143 -7.82 -21.63 1.29
C VAL A 143 -7.24 -22.88 0.63
N GLU A 144 -6.12 -23.38 1.17
CA GLU A 144 -5.31 -24.44 0.57
C GLU A 144 -6.06 -25.78 0.38
N SER A 145 -7.28 -25.93 0.93
CA SER A 145 -7.95 -27.23 1.06
C SER A 145 -9.05 -27.55 0.03
N SER A 146 -9.52 -26.62 -0.81
CA SER A 146 -10.65 -26.89 -1.71
C SER A 146 -10.29 -27.22 -3.16
N GLY A 147 -9.05 -27.03 -3.62
CA GLY A 147 -8.64 -27.25 -5.02
C GLY A 147 -9.27 -26.27 -6.03
N ASP A 148 -10.45 -25.72 -5.73
CA ASP A 148 -11.07 -24.56 -6.36
C ASP A 148 -10.58 -23.31 -5.63
N THR A 149 -9.42 -22.83 -6.05
CA THR A 149 -8.86 -21.57 -5.59
C THR A 149 -9.75 -20.42 -6.05
N SER A 150 -10.32 -19.72 -5.07
CA SER A 150 -10.86 -18.36 -5.12
C SER A 150 -10.97 -17.72 -6.52
N ALA A 151 -12.19 -17.79 -7.05
CA ALA A 151 -12.74 -16.95 -8.14
C ALA A 151 -12.05 -16.98 -9.52
N LEU A 152 -11.38 -18.08 -9.90
CA LEU A 152 -11.04 -18.28 -11.33
C LEU A 152 -12.31 -18.52 -12.14
N ARG A 153 -12.66 -17.59 -13.04
CA ARG A 153 -13.74 -17.77 -14.02
C ARG A 153 -13.19 -17.99 -15.43
N SER A 154 -14.00 -18.61 -16.27
CA SER A 154 -13.74 -18.59 -17.71
C SER A 154 -13.81 -17.14 -18.21
N LEU A 155 -12.99 -16.81 -19.20
CA LEU A 155 -12.89 -15.47 -19.77
C LEU A 155 -14.24 -14.99 -20.29
N SER A 156 -15.01 -15.86 -20.94
CA SER A 156 -16.36 -15.52 -21.41
C SER A 156 -17.27 -15.07 -20.26
N ASN A 157 -17.23 -15.77 -19.14
CA ASN A 157 -18.05 -15.45 -17.98
C ASN A 157 -17.56 -14.17 -17.31
N ALA A 158 -16.25 -13.95 -17.25
CA ALA A 158 -15.67 -12.72 -16.70
C ALA A 158 -16.02 -11.49 -17.54
N ILE A 159 -16.01 -11.59 -18.87
CA ILE A 159 -16.44 -10.52 -19.77
C ILE A 159 -17.94 -10.26 -19.62
N ASN A 160 -18.77 -11.30 -19.56
CA ASN A 160 -20.20 -11.14 -19.32
C ASN A 160 -20.47 -10.46 -17.96
N SER A 161 -19.75 -10.86 -16.90
CA SER A 161 -19.79 -10.19 -15.60
C SER A 161 -19.40 -8.73 -15.69
N PHE A 162 -18.34 -8.40 -16.43
CA PHE A 162 -17.92 -7.02 -16.66
C PHE A 162 -19.03 -6.17 -17.29
N GLU A 163 -19.76 -6.68 -18.27
CA GLU A 163 -20.85 -5.92 -18.91
C GLU A 163 -21.97 -5.59 -17.92
N VAL A 164 -22.38 -6.54 -17.08
CA VAL A 164 -23.50 -6.37 -16.14
C VAL A 164 -23.12 -5.67 -14.85
N ASN A 165 -21.87 -5.76 -14.42
CA ASN A 165 -21.41 -5.16 -13.17
C ASN A 165 -21.45 -3.64 -13.22
N GLN A 166 -21.62 -3.02 -12.07
CA GLN A 166 -21.58 -1.57 -11.94
C GLN A 166 -20.25 -1.11 -11.34
N ALA A 167 -19.94 0.17 -11.50
CA ALA A 167 -18.83 0.77 -10.76
C ALA A 167 -19.12 0.70 -9.25
N ALA A 168 -18.08 0.58 -8.45
CA ALA A 168 -18.23 0.55 -7.00
C ALA A 168 -18.67 1.92 -6.47
N THR A 169 -19.52 1.91 -5.44
CA THR A 169 -19.91 3.15 -4.78
C THR A 169 -18.78 3.70 -3.92
N PRO A 170 -18.80 4.99 -3.55
CA PRO A 170 -17.80 5.58 -2.65
C PRO A 170 -17.70 4.83 -1.31
N GLU A 171 -18.80 4.33 -0.77
CA GLU A 171 -18.85 3.58 0.49
C GLU A 171 -18.11 2.26 0.37
N VAL A 172 -18.36 1.51 -0.70
CA VAL A 172 -17.63 0.26 -1.01
C VAL A 172 -16.15 0.54 -1.21
N MET A 173 -15.80 1.63 -1.89
CA MET A 173 -14.41 2.02 -2.09
C MET A 173 -13.72 2.44 -0.79
N GLN A 174 -14.44 3.06 0.14
CA GLN A 174 -13.90 3.40 1.44
C GLN A 174 -13.59 2.13 2.24
N ASP A 175 -14.50 1.15 2.26
CA ASP A 175 -14.28 -0.13 2.91
C ASP A 175 -13.12 -0.91 2.27
N PHE A 176 -13.06 -0.96 0.94
CA PHE A 176 -11.94 -1.53 0.20
C PHE A 176 -10.62 -0.85 0.57
N ASP A 177 -10.61 0.48 0.63
CA ASP A 177 -9.43 1.25 1.02
C ASP A 177 -9.06 1.05 2.47
N LEU A 178 -10.00 0.81 3.37
CA LEU A 178 -9.67 0.46 4.75
C LEU A 178 -9.05 -0.94 4.79
N LYS A 179 -9.68 -1.93 4.15
CA LYS A 179 -9.19 -3.31 4.16
C LYS A 179 -7.85 -3.50 3.45
N HIS A 180 -7.61 -2.75 2.37
CA HIS A 180 -6.44 -2.93 1.51
C HIS A 180 -5.44 -1.76 1.52
N LEU A 181 -5.86 -0.57 1.97
CA LEU A 181 -5.01 0.63 2.12
C LEU A 181 -4.97 1.22 3.55
N ALA A 182 -5.67 0.72 4.56
CA ALA A 182 -5.46 1.18 5.95
C ALA A 182 -4.03 0.95 6.48
N PRO A 183 -3.18 0.08 5.91
CA PRO A 183 -1.75 0.14 6.19
C PRO A 183 -1.06 1.42 5.66
N LEU A 184 -1.75 2.32 4.94
CA LEU A 184 -1.17 3.41 4.15
C LEU A 184 -1.91 4.77 4.22
N LYS A 185 -2.94 4.96 5.06
CA LYS A 185 -3.86 6.12 5.00
C LYS A 185 -3.99 7.00 6.25
N GLU A 186 -3.57 6.54 7.43
CA GLU A 186 -3.25 7.50 8.50
C GLU A 186 -2.03 8.37 8.05
N ILE A 187 -1.43 8.05 6.88
CA ILE A 187 -0.11 8.47 6.40
C ILE A 187 -0.03 9.95 5.97
N ALA A 188 -1.18 10.55 5.73
CA ALA A 188 -1.23 11.74 4.88
C ALA A 188 -1.81 12.96 5.59
N GLN A 189 -2.41 12.81 6.77
CA GLN A 189 -3.26 13.88 7.33
C GLN A 189 -2.54 14.87 8.25
N GLN A 190 -1.25 14.70 8.57
CA GLN A 190 -0.51 15.69 9.37
C GLN A 190 0.51 16.54 8.59
N LYS A 191 0.62 16.40 7.26
CA LYS A 191 1.72 16.99 6.49
C LYS A 191 1.43 18.33 5.77
N ASN A 192 0.45 19.12 6.19
CA ASN A 192 0.21 20.45 5.61
C ASN A 192 -0.30 21.49 6.63
N ILE A 193 0.62 22.18 7.30
CA ILE A 193 0.48 23.61 7.64
C ILE A 193 1.71 24.31 7.06
N ALA A 194 1.45 25.41 6.35
CA ALA A 194 2.34 26.07 5.41
C ALA A 194 3.51 26.85 6.05
N ASP A 195 4.54 27.00 5.22
CA ASP A 195 5.74 27.83 5.35
C ASP A 195 5.40 29.33 5.61
N PRO A 196 6.12 30.00 6.53
CA PRO A 196 6.68 31.30 6.16
C PRO A 196 8.18 31.43 6.49
N SER A 197 8.86 32.08 5.56
CA SER A 197 10.24 32.58 5.62
C SER A 197 10.58 33.39 6.90
N PRO A 198 11.89 33.58 7.21
CA PRO A 198 12.39 33.65 8.57
C PRO A 198 12.35 35.07 9.13
N SER A 199 12.04 35.18 10.43
CA SER A 199 12.70 36.04 11.44
C SER A 199 11.73 36.32 12.58
N ALA A 200 11.77 35.50 13.63
CA ALA A 200 11.55 35.89 15.03
C ALA A 200 11.68 34.65 15.91
N GLU A 201 12.51 34.75 16.95
CA GLU A 201 12.59 33.78 18.04
C GLU A 201 11.21 33.63 18.68
N VAL A 202 10.60 32.45 18.57
CA VAL A 202 9.41 32.10 19.35
C VAL A 202 9.64 30.74 19.97
N ASN A 203 9.74 30.73 21.30
CA ASN A 203 9.74 29.54 22.14
C ASN A 203 8.46 28.71 21.86
N ALA A 204 8.61 27.60 21.15
CA ALA A 204 7.58 26.58 21.02
C ALA A 204 8.00 25.37 21.86
N SER A 205 7.36 25.22 23.01
CA SER A 205 7.34 23.98 23.78
C SER A 205 6.55 22.95 22.97
N GLU A 206 7.26 22.03 22.31
CA GLU A 206 6.68 20.78 21.80
C GLU A 206 6.16 19.98 22.99
N GLU A 207 4.84 19.95 23.16
CA GLU A 207 4.20 19.02 24.07
C GLU A 207 4.41 17.61 23.53
N ALA A 208 5.32 16.87 24.14
CA ALA A 208 5.48 15.44 23.94
C ALA A 208 4.14 14.77 24.27
N ILE A 209 3.40 14.37 23.23
CA ILE A 209 2.18 13.59 23.37
C ILE A 209 2.58 12.29 24.06
N SER A 210 2.17 12.10 25.32
CA SER A 210 2.43 10.87 26.06
C SER A 210 1.71 9.73 25.34
N VAL A 211 2.45 8.96 24.55
CA VAL A 211 1.90 7.82 23.84
C VAL A 211 1.47 6.77 24.85
N ASP A 212 0.22 6.31 24.73
CA ASP A 212 -0.27 5.16 25.47
C ASP A 212 0.65 3.96 25.21
N LYS A 213 1.23 3.40 26.28
CA LYS A 213 2.14 2.23 26.23
C LYS A 213 1.52 1.05 25.47
N SER A 214 0.18 0.99 25.36
CA SER A 214 -0.53 -0.03 24.58
C SER A 214 -0.14 -0.06 23.09
N VAL A 215 0.25 1.08 22.50
CA VAL A 215 0.62 1.18 21.07
C VAL A 215 1.92 0.46 20.75
N LEU A 216 2.79 0.31 21.75
CA LEU A 216 4.09 -0.36 21.61
C LEU A 216 4.05 -1.83 22.03
N ASN A 217 2.87 -2.42 22.24
CA ASN A 217 2.77 -3.84 22.56
C ASN A 217 3.41 -4.71 21.45
N GLY A 218 4.43 -5.49 21.79
CA GLY A 218 5.23 -6.29 20.85
C GLY A 218 6.46 -5.59 20.27
N PHE A 219 6.78 -4.38 20.75
CA PHE A 219 8.06 -3.70 20.55
C PHE A 219 9.20 -4.51 21.19
N VAL A 220 10.33 -4.64 20.51
CA VAL A 220 11.52 -5.28 21.07
C VAL A 220 12.76 -4.45 20.76
N TRP A 221 13.49 -4.09 21.81
CA TRP A 221 14.85 -3.59 21.74
C TRP A 221 15.80 -4.76 22.01
N LYS A 222 16.45 -5.28 20.97
CA LYS A 222 17.47 -6.34 21.09
C LYS A 222 18.86 -5.70 20.99
N PRO A 223 19.52 -5.38 22.13
CA PRO A 223 20.76 -4.58 22.13
C PRO A 223 21.90 -5.27 21.39
N VAL A 224 21.95 -6.60 21.41
CA VAL A 224 22.94 -7.40 20.70
C VAL A 224 22.22 -8.47 19.89
N SER A 225 22.22 -8.33 18.57
CA SER A 225 21.71 -9.35 17.65
C SER A 225 22.69 -10.51 17.56
N GLU A 226 22.17 -11.75 17.54
CA GLU A 226 22.99 -12.94 17.27
C GLU A 226 23.62 -12.94 15.88
N LYS A 227 23.03 -12.22 14.92
CA LYS A 227 23.48 -12.22 13.52
C LYS A 227 24.79 -11.45 13.33
N ASP A 228 24.91 -10.29 13.96
CA ASP A 228 25.98 -9.32 13.67
C ASP A 228 26.45 -8.54 14.91
N GLY A 229 25.96 -8.88 16.10
CA GLY A 229 26.31 -8.21 17.36
C GLY A 229 25.76 -6.78 17.49
N LYS A 230 24.90 -6.33 16.58
CA LYS A 230 24.39 -4.95 16.54
C LYS A 230 22.98 -4.85 17.09
N LEU A 231 22.55 -3.62 17.38
CA LEU A 231 21.17 -3.36 17.80
C LEU A 231 20.20 -3.71 16.67
N VAL A 232 19.17 -4.47 17.04
CA VAL A 232 17.97 -4.68 16.21
C VAL A 232 16.76 -4.21 17.00
N VAL A 233 15.97 -3.36 16.36
CA VAL A 233 14.66 -2.95 16.85
C VAL A 233 13.60 -3.67 16.05
N LEU A 234 12.68 -4.34 16.73
CA LEU A 234 11.49 -4.94 16.13
C LEU A 234 10.29 -4.10 16.56
N LEU A 235 9.55 -3.62 15.58
CA LEU A 235 8.33 -2.87 15.85
C LEU A 235 7.12 -3.79 15.83
N PRO A 236 6.01 -3.42 16.49
CA PRO A 236 4.77 -4.18 16.40
C PRO A 236 4.32 -4.40 14.94
N SER A 237 3.59 -5.49 14.67
CA SER A 237 3.12 -5.80 13.31
C SER A 237 2.18 -4.72 12.73
N SER A 238 1.51 -3.96 13.60
CA SER A 238 0.70 -2.78 13.23
C SER A 238 1.53 -1.68 12.54
N PHE A 239 2.86 -1.70 12.65
CA PHE A 239 3.77 -0.75 12.00
C PHE A 239 4.20 -1.19 10.59
N ILE A 240 3.77 -2.35 10.08
CA ILE A 240 4.11 -2.80 8.73
C ILE A 240 3.64 -1.79 7.68
N GLY A 241 4.59 -1.28 6.89
CA GLY A 241 4.32 -0.33 5.82
C GLY A 241 3.99 1.09 6.30
N LYS A 242 4.08 1.35 7.62
CA LYS A 242 3.78 2.65 8.22
C LYS A 242 4.99 3.48 8.63
N VAL A 243 6.17 2.88 8.73
CA VAL A 243 7.39 3.52 9.25
C VAL A 243 8.23 4.13 8.13
N ALA A 244 8.60 5.39 8.27
CA ALA A 244 9.51 6.10 7.37
C ALA A 244 10.95 5.89 7.78
N GLU A 245 11.26 6.24 9.03
CA GLU A 245 12.60 6.25 9.61
C GLU A 245 12.51 5.78 11.07
N VAL A 246 13.60 5.22 11.57
CA VAL A 246 13.72 4.88 12.99
C VAL A 246 15.08 5.39 13.46
N ASN A 247 15.08 6.36 14.34
CA ASN A 247 16.26 7.09 14.77
C ASN A 247 16.50 6.89 16.27
N ILE A 248 17.74 7.04 16.69
CA ILE A 248 18.12 7.10 18.11
C ILE A 248 18.56 8.51 18.41
N ILE A 249 17.89 9.11 19.38
CA ILE A 249 18.15 10.46 19.88
C ILE A 249 18.78 10.32 21.26
N ASN A 250 19.87 11.03 21.51
CA ASN A 250 20.49 11.02 22.83
C ASN A 250 19.64 11.80 23.86
N PRO A 251 19.94 11.70 25.18
CA PRO A 251 19.20 12.45 26.21
C PRO A 251 19.24 13.97 26.06
N GLN A 252 20.17 14.50 25.25
CA GLN A 252 20.27 15.93 24.94
C GLN A 252 19.43 16.34 23.71
N GLY A 253 18.63 15.44 23.14
CA GLY A 253 17.74 15.72 22.02
C GLY A 253 18.42 15.68 20.64
N LYS A 254 19.67 15.20 20.54
CA LYS A 254 20.39 15.10 19.27
C LYS A 254 20.26 13.70 18.68
N GLU A 255 19.90 13.61 17.40
CA GLU A 255 19.95 12.37 16.64
C GLU A 255 21.41 11.86 16.51
N ILE A 256 21.65 10.61 16.89
CA ILE A 256 22.97 9.97 16.91
C ILE A 256 23.06 8.70 16.07
N ALA A 257 21.93 8.13 15.62
CA ALA A 257 21.92 7.01 14.67
C ALA A 257 20.59 6.89 13.92
N GLU A 258 20.66 6.46 12.66
CA GLU A 258 19.52 6.10 11.81
C GLU A 258 19.49 4.58 11.61
N GLY A 259 18.30 4.00 11.75
CA GLY A 259 18.03 2.58 11.61
C GLY A 259 17.70 2.20 10.17
N LYS A 260 18.38 1.19 9.64
CA LYS A 260 18.13 0.65 8.30
C LYS A 260 17.06 -0.45 8.36
N TYR A 261 16.03 -0.31 7.54
CA TYR A 261 15.02 -1.36 7.36
C TYR A 261 15.65 -2.66 6.81
N ASP A 262 15.46 -3.77 7.51
CA ASP A 262 16.01 -5.11 7.21
C ASP A 262 14.93 -6.12 6.77
N GLY A 263 13.67 -5.69 6.69
CA GLY A 263 12.54 -6.52 6.23
C GLY A 263 11.48 -6.80 7.30
N ILE A 264 10.66 -7.82 7.05
CA ILE A 264 9.60 -8.30 7.95
C ILE A 264 9.97 -9.71 8.38
N ASN A 265 10.04 -9.99 9.69
CA ASN A 265 10.32 -11.32 10.20
C ASN A 265 9.75 -11.52 11.62
N ASN A 266 9.93 -12.70 12.22
CA ASN A 266 9.62 -13.02 13.63
C ASN A 266 8.23 -12.55 14.09
N GLY A 267 7.18 -13.09 13.46
CA GLY A 267 5.78 -12.76 13.76
C GLY A 267 5.27 -11.54 13.00
N PHE A 268 5.68 -11.39 11.73
CA PHE A 268 5.28 -10.27 10.87
C PHE A 268 5.64 -8.89 11.45
N ARG A 269 6.85 -8.74 11.96
CA ARG A 269 7.31 -7.47 12.54
C ARG A 269 8.35 -6.77 11.66
N PRO A 270 8.23 -5.46 11.44
CA PRO A 270 9.27 -4.67 10.79
C PRO A 270 10.57 -4.69 11.62
N HIS A 271 11.69 -4.96 10.96
CA HIS A 271 13.02 -4.98 11.58
C HIS A 271 13.84 -3.77 11.14
N PHE A 272 14.47 -3.10 12.11
CA PHE A 272 15.40 -2.00 11.88
C PHE A 272 16.74 -2.32 12.54
N ARG A 273 17.81 -2.23 11.75
CA ARG A 273 19.19 -2.50 12.17
C ARG A 273 19.99 -1.23 12.28
N PHE A 274 20.82 -1.14 13.30
CA PHE A 274 21.70 0.00 13.52
C PHE A 274 23.17 -0.35 13.35
N GLY A 275 24.02 0.68 13.22
CA GLY A 275 25.45 0.51 13.02
C GLY A 275 26.17 -0.15 14.19
N ASN A 276 25.72 0.11 15.42
CA ASN A 276 26.35 -0.30 16.68
C ASN A 276 25.41 -1.13 17.57
N ALA A 277 25.99 -1.78 18.59
CA ALA A 277 25.23 -2.47 19.65
C ALA A 277 24.46 -1.48 20.53
N GLY A 278 23.36 -1.94 21.15
CA GLY A 278 22.47 -1.12 21.98
C GLY A 278 23.23 -0.39 23.09
N GLY A 279 24.05 -1.10 23.85
CA GLY A 279 24.84 -0.50 24.95
C GLY A 279 25.95 0.46 24.55
N SER A 280 26.12 0.75 23.25
CA SER A 280 27.01 1.83 22.80
C SER A 280 26.32 3.20 22.74
N TYR A 281 24.99 3.22 22.81
CA TYR A 281 24.21 4.46 22.90
C TYR A 281 24.12 4.88 24.37
N PRO A 282 23.97 6.19 24.67
CA PRO A 282 23.81 6.64 26.05
C PRO A 282 22.49 6.14 26.66
N ASP A 283 22.51 5.78 27.94
CA ASP A 283 21.28 5.47 28.68
C ASP A 283 20.32 6.67 28.75
N GLY A 284 19.02 6.38 28.75
CA GLY A 284 17.98 7.38 28.56
C GLY A 284 17.84 7.85 27.10
N SER A 285 18.51 7.21 26.14
CA SER A 285 18.28 7.48 24.72
C SER A 285 16.81 7.26 24.36
N ILE A 286 16.34 8.04 23.38
CA ILE A 286 14.98 7.97 22.86
C ILE A 286 15.05 7.29 21.49
N LEU A 287 14.31 6.20 21.35
CA LEU A 287 14.00 5.65 20.04
C LEU A 287 12.87 6.47 19.44
N GLU A 288 13.15 7.15 18.34
CA GLU A 288 12.17 7.87 17.55
C GLU A 288 11.77 7.02 16.34
N ILE A 289 10.49 6.69 16.22
CA ILE A 289 9.94 6.00 15.06
C ILE A 289 9.14 7.04 14.28
N LYS A 290 9.75 7.60 13.23
CA LYS A 290 9.06 8.53 12.34
C LYS A 290 8.16 7.73 11.43
N MET A 291 6.88 8.06 11.45
CA MET A 291 5.93 7.41 10.59
C MET A 291 6.05 8.00 9.18
N LEU A 292 5.78 7.19 8.16
CA LEU A 292 5.45 7.71 6.82
C LEU A 292 4.30 8.71 6.90
N GLU A 293 3.58 8.67 8.03
CA GLU A 293 2.31 9.32 8.27
C GLU A 293 2.38 10.81 8.58
N GLY A 294 3.60 11.28 8.84
CA GLY A 294 3.76 12.36 9.79
C GLY A 294 3.63 11.83 11.22
N GLY A 295 4.12 12.61 12.17
CA GLY A 295 4.23 12.19 13.56
C GLY A 295 5.38 11.22 13.81
N SER A 296 5.65 11.04 15.10
CA SER A 296 6.73 10.21 15.61
C SER A 296 6.28 9.54 16.89
N PHE A 297 6.69 8.30 17.09
CA PHE A 297 6.61 7.65 18.39
C PHE A 297 7.96 7.76 19.07
N HIS A 298 7.95 8.24 20.31
CA HIS A 298 9.15 8.30 21.14
C HIS A 298 9.06 7.24 22.22
N TYR A 299 10.12 6.45 22.37
CA TYR A 299 10.26 5.50 23.45
C TYR A 299 11.60 5.70 24.15
N THR A 300 11.56 6.09 25.43
CA THR A 300 12.77 6.22 26.24
C THR A 300 13.28 4.85 26.65
N VAL A 301 14.50 4.55 26.23
CA VAL A 301 15.25 3.34 26.59
C VAL A 301 16.11 3.67 27.81
N ALA A 302 15.60 3.33 29.00
CA ALA A 302 16.28 3.66 30.26
C ALA A 302 17.69 3.06 30.31
N GLU A 303 17.85 1.78 29.95
CA GLU A 303 19.13 1.07 29.90
C GLU A 303 19.32 0.45 28.51
N THR A 304 20.17 1.07 27.69
CA THR A 304 20.35 0.72 26.28
C THR A 304 21.09 -0.59 26.06
N SER A 305 21.83 -1.06 27.07
CA SER A 305 22.47 -2.37 27.09
C SER A 305 21.50 -3.52 27.36
N ASN A 306 20.30 -3.24 27.88
CA ASN A 306 19.35 -4.27 28.28
C ASN A 306 18.37 -4.59 27.18
N ARG A 307 17.92 -5.84 27.15
CA ARG A 307 16.83 -6.25 26.29
C ARG A 307 15.51 -5.70 26.82
N ILE A 308 14.68 -5.20 25.92
CA ILE A 308 13.31 -4.76 26.22
C ILE A 308 12.38 -5.52 25.28
N ASP A 309 11.28 -6.05 25.82
CA ASP A 309 10.25 -6.82 25.11
C ASP A 309 8.84 -6.31 25.47
#